data_AF-A0A3C2ACH2-F1
#
_entry.id   AF-A0A3C2ACH2-F1
#
_cell.length_a   1.000
_cell.length_b   1.000
_cell.length_c   1.000
_cell.angle_alpha   90.00
_cell.angle_beta   90.00
_cell.angle_gamma   90.00
#
_symmetry.space_group_name_H-M   'P 1'
#
loop_
_entity.id
_entity.type
_entity.pdbx_description
1 polymer ?
#
loop_
_entity_poly.entity_id
_entity_poly.type
_entity_poly.pdbx_seq_one_letter_code
_entity_poly.pdbx_strand_id
1 'polypeptide(L)' 'ITPILMGATMLIQQKMTPSGGDPMQAKIMLIMPVIFTFMFLNFPSGLVIYWLVNNVLSIGQQYLIYKDMKK' A
#
# COMPACT_ATOMS: atom_id res chain seq x y z
N ILE A 1 -8.06 13.70 -5.09
CA ILE A 1 -7.86 13.45 -3.64
C ILE A 1 -7.72 11.95 -3.37
N THR A 2 -8.65 11.11 -3.84
CA THR A 2 -8.64 9.65 -3.62
C THR A 2 -7.37 8.90 -4.06
N PRO A 3 -6.70 9.21 -5.19
CA PRO A 3 -5.47 8.50 -5.57
C PRO A 3 -4.27 8.83 -4.67
N ILE A 4 -4.22 10.05 -4.13
CA ILE A 4 -3.16 10.47 -3.19
C ILE A 4 -3.27 9.69 -1.88
N LEU A 5 -4.50 9.53 -1.37
CA LEU A 5 -4.75 8.69 -0.19
C LEU A 5 -4.36 7.24 -0.46
N MET A 6 -4.66 6.71 -1.64
CA MET A 6 -4.25 5.37 -2.03
C MET A 6 -2.72 5.21 -2.08
N GLY A 7 -2.00 6.18 -2.65
CA GLY A 7 -0.54 6.18 -2.65
C GLY A 7 0.06 6.18 -1.24
N ALA A 8 -0.53 6.96 -0.32
CA ALA A 8 -0.11 7.00 1.08
C ALA A 8 -0.36 5.66 1.80
N THR A 9 -1.52 5.03 1.61
CA THR A 9 -1.81 3.73 2.24
C THR A 9 -0.91 2.62 1.71
N MET A 10 -0.63 2.62 0.39
CA MET A 10 0.33 1.68 -0.20
C MET A 10 1.73 1.80 0.39
N LEU A 11 2.23 3.02 0.64
CA LEU A 11 3.53 3.23 1.30
C LEU A 11 3.54 2.69 2.73
N ILE A 12 2.45 2.84 3.48
CA ILE A 12 2.31 2.29 4.83
C ILE A 12 2.34 0.76 4.78
N GLN A 13 1.55 0.15 3.89
CA GLN A 13 1.53 -1.30 3.73
C GLN A 13 2.90 -1.87 3.33
N GLN A 14 3.63 -1.17 2.47
CA GLN A 14 4.98 -1.57 2.08
C GLN A 14 5.95 -1.58 3.26
N LYS A 15 5.87 -0.60 4.16
CA LYS A 15 6.70 -0.57 5.38
C LYS A 15 6.37 -1.68 6.37
N MET A 16 5.14 -2.19 6.34
CA MET A 16 4.71 -3.32 7.16
C MET A 16 5.07 -4.66 6.54
N THR A 17 5.38 -4.70 5.24
CA THR A 17 5.72 -5.93 4.55
C THR A 17 7.23 -6.14 4.62
N PRO A 18 7.74 -7.29 5.08
CA PRO A 18 9.18 -7.54 5.10
C PRO A 18 9.73 -7.48 3.67
N SER A 19 10.59 -6.51 3.39
CA SER A 19 11.28 -6.38 2.11
C SER A 19 12.39 -7.42 2.00
N GLY A 20 12.03 -8.66 1.70
CA GLY A 20 12.98 -9.73 1.38
C GLY A 20 13.40 -9.62 -0.09
N GLY A 21 14.51 -8.95 -0.37
CA GLY A 21 15.00 -8.75 -1.74
C GLY A 21 16.33 -8.03 -1.81
N ASP A 22 17.00 -8.11 -2.95
CA ASP A 22 18.21 -7.34 -3.23
C ASP A 22 17.91 -5.81 -3.21
N PRO A 23 18.93 -4.94 -3.07
CA PRO A 23 18.76 -3.49 -3.01
C PRO A 23 18.03 -2.86 -4.20
N MET A 24 18.10 -3.47 -5.40
CA MET A 24 17.37 -3.02 -6.58
C MET A 24 15.88 -3.29 -6.43
N GLN A 25 15.48 -4.47 -5.96
CA GLN A 25 14.08 -4.81 -5.74
C GLN A 25 13.42 -3.89 -4.70
N ALA A 26 14.13 -3.55 -3.63
CA ALA A 26 13.66 -2.60 -2.62
C ALA A 26 13.40 -1.20 -3.22
N LYS A 27 14.28 -0.71 -4.10
CA LYS A 27 14.10 0.57 -4.79
C LYS A 27 12.88 0.56 -5.70
N ILE A 28 12.66 -0.52 -6.45
CA ILE A 28 11.48 -0.69 -7.31
C ILE A 28 10.21 -0.66 -6.47
N MET A 29 10.18 -1.37 -5.34
CA MET A 29 9.04 -1.37 -4.43
C MET A 29 8.70 0.06 -3.99
N LEU A 30 9.67 0.88 -3.57
CA LEU A 30 9.40 2.26 -3.14
C LEU A 30 8.80 3.16 -4.25
N ILE A 31 9.06 2.87 -5.52
CA ILE A 31 8.57 3.63 -6.68
C ILE A 31 7.15 3.17 -7.09
N MET A 32 6.79 1.91 -6.86
CA MET A 32 5.50 1.33 -7.26
C MET A 32 4.26 2.10 -6.77
N PRO A 33 4.17 2.55 -5.49
CA PRO A 33 3.04 3.34 -5.01
C PRO A 33 2.85 4.65 -5.79
N VAL A 34 3.95 5.27 -6.22
CA VAL A 34 3.91 6.52 -7.00
C VAL A 34 3.34 6.25 -8.39
N ILE A 35 3.83 5.21 -9.07
CA ILE A 35 3.32 4.79 -10.38
C ILE A 35 1.82 4.50 -10.31
N PHE A 36 1.39 3.69 -9.33
CA PHE A 36 -0.02 3.37 -9.15
C PHE A 36 -0.88 4.60 -8.83
N THR A 37 -0.37 5.55 -8.06
CA THR A 37 -1.07 6.82 -7.79
C THR A 37 -1.38 7.58 -9.07
N PHE A 38 -0.42 7.69 -9.99
CA PHE A 38 -0.65 8.36 -11.28
C PHE A 38 -1.55 7.55 -12.21
N MET A 39 -1.42 6.22 -12.20
CA MET A 39 -2.30 5.33 -12.97
C MET A 39 -3.77 5.48 -12.54
N PHE A 40 -4.04 5.53 -11.23
CA PHE A 40 -5.39 5.65 -10.70
C PHE A 40 -6.07 7.00 -10.97
N LEU A 41 -5.34 8.03 -11.43
CA LEU A 41 -5.95 9.29 -11.87
C LEU A 41 -6.87 9.11 -13.09
N ASN A 42 -6.60 8.10 -13.93
CA ASN A 42 -7.39 7.81 -15.13
C ASN A 42 -8.47 6.74 -14.89
N PHE A 43 -8.63 6.26 -13.66
CA PHE A 43 -9.57 5.18 -13.32
C PHE A 43 -10.86 5.73 -12.69
N PRO A 44 -12.00 5.04 -12.85
CA PRO A 44 -13.23 5.42 -12.18
C PRO A 44 -13.05 5.48 -10.65
N SER A 45 -13.57 6.54 -10.03
CA SER A 45 -13.38 6.81 -8.59
C SER A 45 -13.89 5.69 -7.69
N GLY A 46 -14.97 5.00 -8.08
CA GLY A 46 -15.52 3.86 -7.33
C GLY A 46 -14.52 2.70 -7.21
N LEU A 47 -13.76 2.41 -8.26
CA LEU A 47 -12.74 1.37 -8.24
C LEU A 47 -11.56 1.77 -7.34
N VAL A 48 -11.15 3.03 -7.39
CA VAL A 48 -10.07 3.57 -6.53
C VAL A 48 -10.49 3.53 -5.05
N ILE A 49 -11.73 3.88 -4.74
CA ILE A 49 -12.26 3.82 -3.36
C ILE A 49 -12.36 2.37 -2.88
N TYR A 50 -12.82 1.44 -3.71
CA TYR A 50 -12.84 0.02 -3.38
C TYR A 50 -11.44 -0.50 -3.03
N TRP A 51 -10.43 -0.15 -3.82
CA TRP A 51 -9.04 -0.50 -3.54
C TRP A 51 -8.53 0.15 -2.25
N LEU A 52 -8.85 1.41 -2.01
CA LEU A 52 -8.46 2.13 -0.80
C LEU A 52 -8.99 1.46 0.46
N VAL A 53 -10.28 1.12 0.49
CA VAL A 53 -10.92 0.46 1.63
C VAL A 53 -10.28 -0.91 1.88
N ASN A 54 -10.06 -1.70 0.84
CA ASN A 54 -9.38 -3.00 0.97
C ASN A 54 -7.95 -2.87 1.49
N ASN A 55 -7.21 -1.86 1.01
CA ASN A 55 -5.84 -1.62 1.45
C ASN A 55 -5.76 -1.24 2.94
N VAL A 56 -6.66 -0.35 3.39
CA VAL A 56 -6.77 0.05 4.79
C VAL A 56 -7.14 -1.14 5.69
N LEU A 57 -8.09 -1.97 5.28
CA LEU A 57 -8.47 -3.17 6.03
C LEU A 57 -7.31 -4.16 6.14
N SER A 58 -6.58 -4.38 5.03
CA SER A 58 -5.42 -5.27 5.00
C SER A 58 -4.29 -4.78 5.92
N ILE A 59 -4.02 -3.46 5.95
CA ILE A 59 -3.09 -2.82 6.89
C ILE A 59 -3.54 -3.06 8.34
N GLY A 60 -4.83 -2.85 8.64
CA GLY A 60 -5.39 -3.11 9.96
C GLY A 60 -5.21 -4.57 10.40
N GLN A 61 -5.47 -5.52 9.50
CA GLN A 61 -5.26 -6.94 9.74
C GLN A 61 -3.77 -7.26 9.99
N GLN A 62 -2.86 -6.76 9.14
CA GLN A 62 -1.41 -6.95 9.33
C GLN A 62 -0.95 -6.37 10.68
N TYR A 63 -1.46 -5.21 11.07
CA TYR A 63 -1.11 -4.58 12.34
C TYR A 63 -1.50 -5.45 13.54
N LEU A 64 -2.71 -6.04 13.53
CA LEU A 64 -3.16 -6.95 14.58
C LEU A 64 -2.29 -8.20 14.65
N ILE A 65 -1.98 -8.82 13.50
CA ILE A 65 -1.11 -10.00 13.42
C ILE A 65 0.29 -9.68 13.98
N TYR A 66 0.89 -8.55 13.59
CA TYR A 66 2.20 -8.14 14.12
C TYR A 66 2.19 -7.91 15.63
N LYS A 67 1.10 -7.34 16.15
CA LYS A 67 0.92 -7.14 17.59
C LYS A 67 0.83 -8.47 18.33
N ASP A 68 0.11 -9.45 17.80
CA ASP A 68 -0.02 -10.77 18.39
C ASP A 68 1.29 -11.58 18.33
N MET A 69 2.05 -11.48 17.23
CA MET A 69 3.36 -12.13 17.10
C MET A 69 4.43 -11.59 18.06
N LYS A 70 4.30 -10.32 18.49
CA LYS A 70 5.27 -9.67 19.38
C LYS A 70 4.98 -9.93 20.87
N LYS A 71 3.84 -10.53 21.19
CA LYS A 71 3.38 -10.85 22.55
C LYS A 71 3.82 -12.26 22.94
#